data_AF-A0A6C8G9B9-F1
#
_entry.id   AF-A0A6C8G9B9-F1
#
_cell.length_a   1.000
_cell.length_b   1.000
_cell.length_c   1.000
_cell.angle_alpha   90.00
_cell.angle_beta   90.00
_cell.angle_gamma   90.00
#
_symmetry.space_group_name_H-M   'P 1'
#
loop_
_entity.id
_entity.type
_entity.pdbx_description
1 polymer ?
#
loop_
_entity_poly.entity_id
_entity_poly.type
_entity_poly.pdbx_seq_one_letter_code
_entity_poly.pdbx_strand_id
1 'polypeptide(L)'
;MSIYGINIDWKEGTFSLLEALSDNQGEKPVTVKFDYDSEIETATINLVDAQYVFHHYPMGSDGFDTELVRIEHILANNGYTLRVYQNSTFSDTLSFLLIPSDEWKRVEQRYSPERISAYFVPYGKQLVIPEVAAPVVNYVPSVKQETSNVPALFNARGIRIYFLSIMLIAFAIYILWNIMTKIEPLSSGQPAGCENVQNLYSKLRPEVAEPLKEKMRKSLGCK
;
A
#
# COMPACT_ATOMS: atom_id res chain seq x y z
N MET A 1 7.49 23.63 23.58
CA MET A 1 6.34 23.04 22.86
C MET A 1 6.79 22.62 21.48
N SER A 2 6.72 21.33 21.20
CA SER A 2 7.05 20.76 19.90
C SER A 2 5.77 20.27 19.21
N ILE A 3 5.64 20.59 17.94
CA ILE A 3 4.57 20.13 17.05
C ILE A 3 5.23 19.31 15.97
N TYR A 4 4.80 18.05 15.80
CA TYR A 4 5.40 17.15 14.83
C TYR A 4 4.35 16.67 13.84
N GLY A 5 4.60 16.93 12.55
CA GLY A 5 3.91 16.27 11.46
C GLY A 5 4.65 14.98 11.11
N ILE A 6 3.93 13.86 11.05
CA ILE A 6 4.47 12.55 10.67
C ILE A 6 3.73 12.11 9.41
N ASN A 7 4.46 11.68 8.38
CA ASN A 7 3.88 11.14 7.16
C ASN A 7 4.33 9.69 7.00
N ILE A 8 3.40 8.80 6.65
CA ILE A 8 3.63 7.37 6.43
C ILE A 8 3.16 7.01 5.03
N ASP A 9 4.05 6.55 4.16
CA ASP A 9 3.74 6.12 2.79
C ASP A 9 3.09 4.73 2.76
N TRP A 10 2.38 4.39 1.67
CA TRP A 10 1.74 3.09 1.49
C TRP A 10 2.71 1.91 1.45
N LYS A 11 4.00 2.13 1.18
CA LYS A 11 5.05 1.10 1.30
C LYS A 11 5.61 0.94 2.71
N GLU A 12 5.24 1.85 3.61
CA GLU A 12 5.68 1.89 5.00
C GLU A 12 4.67 1.18 5.90
N GLY A 13 4.90 1.25 7.21
CA GLY A 13 4.14 0.49 8.19
C GLY A 13 4.42 0.94 9.62
N THR A 14 4.16 0.05 10.58
CA THR A 14 4.32 0.36 12.02
C THR A 14 5.68 1.00 12.31
N PHE A 15 6.76 0.45 11.75
CA PHE A 15 8.13 0.88 12.08
C PHE A 15 8.47 2.29 11.64
N SER A 16 8.02 2.74 10.47
CA SER A 16 8.26 4.12 10.01
C SER A 16 7.59 5.15 10.91
N LEU A 17 6.44 4.81 11.50
CA LEU A 17 5.82 5.62 12.55
C LEU A 17 6.65 5.61 13.83
N LEU A 18 7.18 4.45 14.26
CA LEU A 18 8.00 4.37 15.46
C LEU A 18 9.35 5.09 15.31
N GLU A 19 9.97 5.02 14.13
CA GLU A 19 11.16 5.78 13.77
C GLU A 19 10.87 7.29 13.82
N ALA A 20 9.79 7.74 13.16
CA ALA A 20 9.35 9.12 13.25
C ALA A 20 9.02 9.57 14.69
N LEU A 21 8.54 8.70 15.57
CA LEU A 21 8.36 9.00 17.00
C LEU A 21 9.69 9.06 17.76
N SER A 22 10.68 8.24 17.37
CA SER A 22 12.03 8.21 17.95
C SER A 22 12.87 9.43 17.57
N ASP A 23 12.69 9.94 16.35
CA ASP A 23 13.35 11.15 15.85
C ASP A 23 12.73 12.42 16.45
N ASN A 24 11.40 12.42 16.60
CA ASN A 24 10.64 13.54 17.17
C ASN A 24 10.66 13.52 18.71
N GLN A 25 11.86 13.56 19.29
CA GLN A 25 12.05 13.62 20.74
C GLN A 25 11.53 14.96 21.28
N GLY A 26 10.39 14.87 21.96
CA GLY A 26 9.80 15.99 22.70
C GLY A 26 10.50 16.22 24.04
N GLU A 27 9.75 16.69 25.04
CA GLU A 27 10.26 16.90 26.40
C GLU A 27 10.50 15.58 27.15
N LYS A 28 10.00 14.46 26.60
CA LYS A 28 10.27 13.09 27.04
C LYS A 28 10.95 12.33 25.89
N PRO A 29 12.11 11.70 26.10
CA PRO A 29 12.76 10.92 25.06
C PRO A 29 11.95 9.65 24.75
N VAL A 30 11.82 9.36 23.47
CA VAL A 30 11.35 8.08 22.94
C VAL A 30 12.57 7.41 22.32
N THR A 31 12.89 6.19 22.76
CA THR A 31 14.01 5.44 22.19
C THR A 31 13.52 4.13 21.62
N VAL A 32 13.62 3.97 20.31
CA VAL A 32 13.23 2.75 19.61
C VAL A 32 14.46 1.91 19.27
N LYS A 33 14.35 0.59 19.43
CA LYS A 33 15.31 -0.40 18.95
C LYS A 33 14.59 -1.38 18.04
N PHE A 34 15.04 -1.50 16.80
CA PHE A 34 14.49 -2.44 15.83
C PHE A 34 15.29 -3.74 15.84
N ASP A 35 14.58 -4.86 15.78
CA ASP A 35 15.09 -6.20 15.56
C ASP A 35 14.50 -6.69 14.22
N TYR A 36 15.34 -6.67 13.19
CA TYR A 36 15.02 -7.13 11.83
C TYR A 36 15.51 -8.57 11.56
N ASP A 37 16.28 -9.16 12.49
CA ASP A 37 16.91 -10.48 12.31
C ASP A 37 16.02 -11.63 12.85
N SER A 38 14.95 -11.28 13.57
CA SER A 38 13.94 -12.19 14.11
C SER A 38 12.93 -12.68 13.07
N GLU A 39 12.37 -13.89 13.26
CA GLU A 39 11.34 -14.47 12.37
C GLU A 39 10.06 -13.61 12.24
N ILE A 40 9.83 -12.73 13.22
CA ILE A 40 8.77 -11.72 13.23
C ILE A 40 9.43 -10.41 13.65
N GLU A 41 9.68 -9.53 12.68
CA GLU A 41 10.31 -8.23 12.91
C GLU A 41 9.63 -7.48 14.07
N THR A 42 10.42 -7.08 15.08
CA THR A 42 9.91 -6.36 16.26
C THR A 42 10.63 -5.04 16.53
N ALA A 43 9.92 -4.10 17.12
CA ALA A 43 10.45 -2.82 17.59
C ALA A 43 10.19 -2.68 19.09
N THR A 44 11.25 -2.48 19.86
CA THR A 44 11.18 -2.20 21.30
C THR A 44 11.26 -0.70 21.53
N ILE A 45 10.14 -0.10 21.92
CA ILE A 45 10.08 1.30 22.35
C ILE A 45 10.32 1.36 23.87
N ASN A 46 11.23 2.24 24.28
CA ASN A 46 11.35 2.69 25.66
C ASN A 46 10.77 4.10 25.72
N LEU A 47 9.70 4.27 26.49
CA LEU A 47 8.99 5.53 26.67
C LEU A 47 8.88 5.82 28.16
N VAL A 48 9.65 6.82 28.63
CA VAL A 48 9.83 7.11 30.07
C VAL A 48 10.32 5.85 30.80
N ASP A 49 9.54 5.31 31.74
CA ASP A 49 9.90 4.15 32.57
C ASP A 49 9.30 2.82 32.07
N ALA A 50 8.65 2.83 30.90
CA ALA A 50 7.96 1.66 30.34
C ALA A 50 8.58 1.20 29.02
N GLN A 51 8.63 -0.13 28.85
CA GLN A 51 9.07 -0.78 27.62
C GLN A 51 7.88 -1.45 26.93
N TYR A 52 7.78 -1.26 25.61
CA TYR A 52 6.71 -1.79 24.78
C TYR A 52 7.32 -2.43 23.53
N VAL A 53 6.92 -3.67 23.22
CA VAL A 53 7.28 -4.37 21.99
C VAL A 53 6.15 -4.26 20.98
N PHE A 54 6.46 -3.92 19.74
CA PHE A 54 5.55 -3.79 18.61
C PHE A 54 6.01 -4.68 17.46
N HIS A 55 5.08 -5.14 16.64
CA HIS A 55 5.37 -5.90 15.42
C HIS A 55 5.35 -5.00 14.18
N HIS A 56 6.18 -5.33 13.18
CA HIS A 56 6.05 -4.69 11.88
C HIS A 56 4.78 -5.17 11.18
N TYR A 57 3.94 -4.22 10.75
CA TYR A 57 2.83 -4.47 9.84
C TYR A 57 2.79 -3.37 8.78
N PRO A 58 2.56 -3.72 7.49
CA PRO A 58 2.43 -2.74 6.42
C PRO A 58 1.12 -1.95 6.55
N MET A 59 1.13 -0.70 6.09
CA MET A 59 -0.03 0.19 6.10
C MET A 59 -1.25 -0.45 5.41
N GLY A 60 -2.43 -0.32 6.02
CA GLY A 60 -3.68 -0.87 5.49
C GLY A 60 -3.93 -2.36 5.79
N SER A 61 -3.19 -2.94 6.75
CA SER A 61 -3.47 -4.26 7.32
C SER A 61 -4.11 -4.16 8.71
N ASP A 62 -4.93 -5.14 9.09
CA ASP A 62 -5.57 -5.21 10.41
C ASP A 62 -4.55 -5.14 11.58
N GLY A 63 -3.34 -5.68 11.35
CA GLY A 63 -2.23 -5.61 12.32
C GLY A 63 -1.68 -4.20 12.48
N PHE A 64 -1.54 -3.44 11.38
CA PHE A 64 -1.13 -2.03 11.41
C PHE A 64 -2.18 -1.19 12.15
N ASP A 65 -3.46 -1.39 11.85
CA ASP A 65 -4.57 -0.71 12.54
C ASP A 65 -4.56 -0.99 14.06
N THR A 66 -4.30 -2.24 14.43
CA THR A 66 -4.21 -2.68 15.84
C THR A 66 -3.04 -2.04 16.57
N GLU A 67 -1.85 -2.07 15.99
CA GLU A 67 -0.66 -1.46 16.61
C GLU A 67 -0.75 0.07 16.64
N LEU A 68 -1.35 0.71 15.62
CA LEU A 68 -1.56 2.15 15.59
C LEU A 68 -2.49 2.64 16.70
N VAL A 69 -3.62 1.96 16.94
CA VAL A 69 -4.51 2.27 18.09
C VAL A 69 -3.78 2.09 19.42
N ARG A 70 -2.90 1.08 19.53
CA ARG A 70 -2.06 0.85 20.71
C ARG A 70 -1.02 1.96 20.92
N ILE A 71 -0.39 2.46 19.85
CA ILE A 71 0.50 3.62 19.84
C ILE A 71 -0.26 4.87 20.32
N GLU A 72 -1.45 5.16 19.78
CA GLU A 72 -2.29 6.28 20.20
C GLU A 72 -2.56 6.24 21.72
N HIS A 73 -2.90 5.07 22.26
CA HIS A 73 -3.17 4.89 23.69
C HIS A 73 -1.93 5.10 24.57
N ILE A 74 -0.78 4.56 24.17
CA ILE A 74 0.49 4.71 24.91
C ILE A 74 0.97 6.17 24.92
N LEU A 75 0.82 6.88 23.80
CA LEU A 75 1.12 8.32 23.71
C LEU A 75 0.17 9.15 24.59
N ALA A 76 -1.14 8.85 24.57
CA ALA A 76 -2.15 9.51 25.40
C ALA A 76 -1.84 9.40 26.89
N ASN A 77 -1.47 8.21 27.36
CA ASN A 77 -1.07 7.99 28.76
C ASN A 77 0.22 8.75 29.14
N ASN A 78 1.03 9.17 28.16
CA ASN A 78 2.26 9.91 28.37
C ASN A 78 2.14 11.43 28.18
N GLY A 79 0.94 11.95 27.90
CA GLY A 79 0.66 13.38 27.75
C GLY A 79 0.79 13.92 26.32
N TYR A 80 0.85 13.04 25.33
CA TYR A 80 0.84 13.37 23.90
C TYR A 80 -0.41 12.83 23.23
N THR A 81 -0.86 13.42 22.13
CA THR A 81 -1.97 12.85 21.36
C THR A 81 -1.67 12.98 19.88
N LEU A 82 -1.57 11.81 19.25
CA LEU A 82 -1.52 11.63 17.81
C LEU A 82 -2.95 11.74 17.26
N ARG A 83 -3.13 12.40 16.11
CA ARG A 83 -4.37 12.40 15.33
C ARG A 83 -4.04 12.34 13.84
N VAL A 84 -4.79 11.58 13.07
CA VAL A 84 -4.67 11.50 11.61
C VAL A 84 -5.42 12.67 10.94
N TYR A 85 -4.84 13.25 9.90
CA TYR A 85 -5.50 14.20 9.02
C TYR A 85 -6.50 13.43 8.14
N GLN A 86 -7.80 13.70 8.29
CA GLN A 86 -8.87 12.86 7.76
C GLN A 86 -8.77 12.65 6.24
N ASN A 87 -8.38 13.67 5.48
CA ASN A 87 -8.25 13.56 4.03
C ASN A 87 -7.05 12.70 3.59
N SER A 88 -6.01 12.53 4.43
CA SER A 88 -4.88 11.65 4.12
C SER A 88 -5.27 10.17 4.08
N THR A 89 -6.38 9.79 4.74
CA THR A 89 -6.93 8.41 4.69
C THR A 89 -7.46 8.00 3.31
N PHE A 90 -7.51 8.93 2.36
CA PHE A 90 -7.83 8.69 0.95
C PHE A 90 -6.61 8.83 0.02
N SER A 91 -5.42 9.09 0.56
CA SER A 91 -4.16 9.14 -0.18
C SER A 91 -3.36 7.86 0.00
N ASP A 92 -2.31 7.74 -0.82
CA ASP A 92 -1.15 6.87 -0.69
C ASP A 92 -0.19 7.25 0.46
N THR A 93 -0.44 8.34 1.20
CA THR A 93 0.32 8.76 2.38
C THR A 93 -0.64 9.15 3.51
N LEU A 94 -0.50 8.54 4.69
CA LEU A 94 -1.18 8.98 5.91
C LEU A 94 -0.38 10.11 6.58
N SER A 95 -1.04 11.21 6.89
CA SER A 95 -0.45 12.35 7.61
C SER A 95 -1.03 12.43 9.02
N PHE A 96 -0.16 12.43 10.02
CA PHE A 96 -0.50 12.55 11.43
C PHE A 96 0.05 13.84 12.03
N LEU A 97 -0.62 14.32 13.08
CA LEU A 97 -0.17 15.43 13.91
C LEU A 97 -0.01 14.95 15.35
N LEU A 98 1.22 15.04 15.87
CA LEU A 98 1.57 14.76 17.26
C LEU A 98 1.84 16.07 18.00
N ILE A 99 1.04 16.37 19.01
CA ILE A 99 1.24 17.49 19.94
C ILE A 99 0.93 17.07 21.39
N PRO A 100 1.39 17.81 22.40
CA PRO A 100 0.97 17.59 23.79
C PRO A 100 -0.55 17.64 23.95
N SER A 101 -1.11 16.78 24.81
CA SER A 101 -2.57 16.67 25.00
C SER A 101 -3.21 17.96 25.52
N ASP A 102 -2.49 18.75 26.32
CA ASP A 102 -2.96 20.06 26.78
C ASP A 102 -3.00 21.12 25.68
N GLU A 103 -2.23 20.94 24.61
CA GLU A 103 -2.27 21.82 23.44
C GLU A 103 -3.43 21.48 22.51
N TRP A 104 -3.80 20.20 22.38
CA TRP A 104 -5.09 19.84 21.77
C TRP A 104 -6.26 20.52 22.48
N LYS A 105 -6.29 20.52 23.83
CA LYS A 105 -7.33 21.22 24.60
C LYS A 105 -7.36 22.73 24.27
N ARG A 106 -6.20 23.39 24.19
CA ARG A 106 -6.10 24.82 23.84
C ARG A 106 -6.55 25.11 22.40
N VAL A 107 -6.22 24.23 21.46
CA VAL A 107 -6.63 24.31 20.05
C VAL A 107 -8.15 24.11 19.93
N GLU A 108 -8.73 23.11 20.59
CA GLU A 108 -10.17 22.84 20.62
C GLU A 108 -10.96 23.98 21.28
N GLN A 109 -10.46 24.57 22.37
CA GLN A 109 -11.05 25.76 22.98
C GLN A 109 -11.05 26.98 22.05
N ARG A 110 -10.02 27.13 21.20
CA ARG A 110 -9.88 28.27 20.29
C ARG A 110 -10.70 28.15 19.01
N TYR A 111 -10.81 26.94 18.46
CA TYR A 111 -11.42 26.71 17.13
C TYR A 111 -12.72 25.91 17.15
N SER A 112 -13.18 25.49 18.34
CA SER A 112 -14.24 24.50 18.60
C SER A 112 -13.83 23.05 18.28
N PRO A 113 -14.24 22.07 19.11
CA PRO A 113 -13.95 20.65 18.85
C PRO A 113 -14.48 20.17 17.50
N GLU A 114 -15.65 20.67 17.07
CA GLU A 114 -16.32 20.28 15.83
C GLU A 114 -15.44 20.61 14.62
N ARG A 115 -14.92 21.84 14.53
CA ARG A 115 -14.03 22.24 13.43
C ARG A 115 -12.72 21.46 13.42
N ILE A 116 -12.16 21.18 14.59
CA ILE A 116 -10.93 20.38 14.69
C ILE A 116 -11.20 18.94 14.24
N SER A 117 -12.30 18.33 14.69
CA SER A 117 -12.68 16.96 14.34
C SER A 117 -13.03 16.76 12.85
N ALA A 118 -13.36 17.84 12.13
CA ALA A 118 -13.56 17.82 10.67
C ALA A 118 -12.25 17.71 9.87
N TYR A 119 -11.08 17.81 10.53
CA TYR A 119 -9.77 17.69 9.89
C TYR A 119 -8.85 16.70 10.59
N PHE A 120 -8.85 16.63 11.93
CA PHE A 120 -7.96 15.79 12.72
C PHE A 120 -8.74 14.91 13.70
N VAL A 121 -8.68 13.60 13.48
CA VAL A 121 -9.38 12.58 14.27
C VAL A 121 -8.39 11.57 14.87
N PRO A 122 -8.69 10.94 16.01
CA PRO A 122 -7.98 9.73 16.42
C PRO A 122 -8.16 8.64 15.35
N TYR A 123 -7.09 7.96 14.99
CA TYR A 123 -7.11 6.90 13.96
C TYR A 123 -8.08 5.79 14.33
N GLY A 124 -8.10 5.37 15.61
CA GLY A 124 -9.06 4.36 16.09
C GLY A 124 -10.55 4.72 15.87
N LYS A 125 -10.90 6.01 15.75
CA LYS A 125 -12.27 6.43 15.41
C LYS A 125 -12.60 6.26 13.93
N GLN A 126 -11.61 6.27 13.03
CA GLN A 126 -11.81 6.05 11.59
C GLN A 126 -12.16 4.57 11.29
N LEU A 127 -11.72 3.64 12.13
CA LEU A 127 -12.04 2.21 12.05
C LEU A 127 -13.50 1.91 12.44
N VAL A 128 -14.12 2.79 13.23
CA VAL A 128 -15.54 2.69 13.60
C VAL A 128 -16.39 3.23 12.45
N ILE A 129 -16.83 2.33 11.57
CA ILE A 129 -17.89 2.62 10.59
C ILE A 129 -19.10 3.18 11.35
N PRO A 130 -19.68 4.34 10.95
CA PRO A 130 -20.90 4.84 11.57
C PRO A 130 -22.00 3.79 11.48
N GLU A 131 -22.47 3.32 12.63
CA GLU A 131 -23.58 2.37 12.70
C GLU A 131 -24.81 3.04 12.11
N VAL A 132 -25.17 2.66 10.88
CA VAL A 132 -26.45 3.04 10.28
C VAL A 132 -27.52 2.35 11.13
N ALA A 133 -28.11 3.12 12.05
CA ALA A 133 -29.12 2.64 12.97
C ALA A 133 -30.22 1.92 12.20
N ALA A 134 -30.22 0.59 12.27
CA ALA A 134 -31.22 -0.23 11.60
C ALA A 134 -32.58 0.09 12.22
N PRO A 135 -33.58 0.56 11.43
CA PRO A 135 -34.90 0.83 11.98
C PRO A 135 -35.49 -0.49 12.48
N VAL A 136 -36.03 -0.48 13.70
CA VAL A 136 -36.71 -1.65 14.28
C VAL A 136 -38.02 -1.89 13.50
N VAL A 137 -37.96 -2.77 12.50
CA VAL A 137 -39.13 -3.14 11.69
C VAL A 137 -39.96 -4.19 12.42
N ASN A 138 -41.01 -3.74 13.11
CA ASN A 138 -42.12 -4.60 13.48
C ASN A 138 -42.83 -5.07 12.21
N TYR A 139 -42.74 -6.36 11.89
CA TYR A 139 -43.31 -6.93 10.67
C TYR A 139 -44.84 -7.05 10.76
N VAL A 140 -45.54 -6.34 9.87
CA VAL A 140 -46.95 -6.60 9.50
C VAL A 140 -47.01 -6.69 7.97
N PRO A 141 -47.43 -7.83 7.37
CA PRO A 141 -47.28 -8.05 5.93
C PRO A 141 -48.52 -7.64 5.09
N SER A 142 -48.40 -6.59 4.27
CA SER A 142 -49.35 -6.20 3.19
C SER A 142 -48.81 -5.02 2.36
N VAL A 143 -49.02 -4.80 1.04
CA VAL A 143 -49.36 -5.64 -0.15
C VAL A 143 -48.84 -4.90 -1.42
N LYS A 144 -48.48 -5.65 -2.48
CA LYS A 144 -48.28 -5.32 -3.93
C LYS A 144 -48.05 -3.85 -4.43
N GLN A 145 -47.05 -3.79 -5.35
CA GLN A 145 -46.93 -2.89 -6.54
C GLN A 145 -46.79 -1.37 -6.24
N GLU A 146 -46.13 -0.53 -7.06
CA GLU A 146 -45.60 -0.68 -8.43
C GLU A 146 -44.30 0.15 -8.65
N THR A 147 -43.65 -0.02 -9.80
CA THR A 147 -42.31 0.54 -10.12
C THR A 147 -42.30 2.02 -10.52
N SER A 148 -41.26 2.78 -10.13
CA SER A 148 -40.77 3.93 -10.91
C SER A 148 -39.27 4.21 -10.70
N ASN A 149 -38.62 4.77 -11.72
CA ASN A 149 -37.16 4.71 -11.92
C ASN A 149 -36.42 5.98 -11.44
N VAL A 150 -35.37 5.81 -10.62
CA VAL A 150 -34.21 6.73 -10.54
C VAL A 150 -32.96 5.86 -10.27
N PRO A 151 -31.81 6.06 -10.96
CA PRO A 151 -30.64 5.21 -10.76
C PRO A 151 -29.98 5.45 -9.40
N ALA A 152 -29.74 4.37 -8.65
CA ALA A 152 -28.99 4.40 -7.39
C ALA A 152 -27.49 4.61 -7.65
N LEU A 153 -27.09 5.87 -7.81
CA LEU A 153 -25.70 6.25 -7.94
C LEU A 153 -25.03 6.33 -6.54
N PHE A 154 -23.80 5.82 -6.44
CA PHE A 154 -22.91 5.91 -5.27
C PHE A 154 -23.14 4.97 -4.07
N ASN A 155 -23.23 3.67 -4.35
CA ASN A 155 -22.81 2.67 -3.37
C ASN A 155 -21.26 2.54 -3.39
N ALA A 156 -20.57 3.43 -2.67
CA ALA A 156 -19.11 3.65 -2.78
C ALA A 156 -18.23 2.41 -2.56
N ARG A 157 -18.71 1.39 -1.85
CA ARG A 157 -18.00 0.12 -1.62
C ARG A 157 -18.08 -0.81 -2.84
N GLY A 158 -19.21 -0.84 -3.54
CA GLY A 158 -19.36 -1.60 -4.80
C GLY A 158 -18.58 -0.96 -5.95
N ILE A 159 -18.53 0.38 -5.98
CA ILE A 159 -17.79 1.15 -6.99
C ILE A 159 -16.27 0.87 -6.92
N ARG A 160 -15.68 0.79 -5.72
CA ARG A 160 -14.25 0.45 -5.55
C ARG A 160 -13.92 -0.93 -6.12
N ILE A 161 -14.74 -1.94 -5.87
CA ILE A 161 -14.55 -3.30 -6.41
C ILE A 161 -14.70 -3.31 -7.94
N TYR A 162 -15.66 -2.54 -8.48
CA TYR A 162 -15.91 -2.48 -9.92
C TYR A 162 -14.81 -1.74 -10.70
N PHE A 163 -14.22 -0.67 -10.15
CA PHE A 163 -13.07 0.00 -10.76
C PHE A 163 -11.79 -0.85 -10.66
N LEU A 164 -11.56 -1.54 -9.54
CA LEU A 164 -10.45 -2.49 -9.41
C LEU A 164 -10.56 -3.65 -10.39
N SER A 165 -11.77 -4.21 -10.58
CA SER A 165 -11.97 -5.29 -11.56
C SER A 165 -11.79 -4.80 -13.00
N ILE A 166 -12.29 -3.62 -13.37
CA ILE A 166 -12.06 -3.03 -14.69
C ILE A 166 -10.57 -2.76 -14.94
N MET A 167 -9.83 -2.23 -13.95
CA MET A 167 -8.39 -2.00 -14.08
C MET A 167 -7.60 -3.31 -14.20
N LEU A 168 -7.95 -4.35 -13.43
CA LEU A 168 -7.34 -5.68 -13.55
C LEU A 168 -7.66 -6.33 -14.91
N ILE A 169 -8.88 -6.20 -15.42
CA ILE A 169 -9.26 -6.69 -16.76
C ILE A 169 -8.50 -5.93 -17.84
N ALA A 170 -8.41 -4.59 -17.76
CA ALA A 170 -7.66 -3.78 -18.72
C ALA A 170 -6.16 -4.11 -18.69
N PHE A 171 -5.57 -4.32 -17.50
CA PHE A 171 -4.18 -4.76 -17.35
C PHE A 171 -3.96 -6.16 -17.90
N ALA A 172 -4.85 -7.13 -17.61
CA ALA A 172 -4.78 -8.47 -18.17
C ALA A 172 -4.90 -8.46 -19.70
N ILE A 173 -5.80 -7.66 -20.27
CA ILE A 173 -5.92 -7.46 -21.73
C ILE A 173 -4.65 -6.80 -22.28
N TYR A 174 -4.08 -5.79 -21.61
CA TYR A 174 -2.84 -5.15 -22.05
C TYR A 174 -1.65 -6.12 -22.05
N ILE A 175 -1.48 -6.91 -20.99
CA ILE A 175 -0.45 -7.95 -20.92
C ILE A 175 -0.68 -9.01 -22.00
N LEU A 176 -1.91 -9.51 -22.18
CA LEU A 176 -2.23 -10.51 -23.20
C LEU A 176 -2.01 -9.96 -24.62
N TRP A 177 -2.37 -8.70 -24.88
CA TRP A 177 -2.13 -8.00 -26.13
C TRP A 177 -0.63 -7.85 -26.40
N ASN A 178 0.15 -7.43 -25.41
CA ASN A 178 1.61 -7.25 -25.53
C ASN A 178 2.35 -8.59 -25.70
N ILE A 179 1.81 -9.70 -25.16
CA ILE A 179 2.26 -11.06 -25.45
C ILE A 179 1.92 -11.44 -26.89
N MET A 180 0.67 -11.23 -27.32
CA MET A 180 0.21 -11.55 -28.68
C MET A 180 0.92 -10.72 -29.77
N THR A 181 1.22 -9.45 -29.54
CA THR A 181 1.97 -8.60 -30.49
C THR A 181 3.48 -8.81 -30.44
N LYS A 182 3.99 -9.59 -29.46
CA LYS A 182 5.36 -10.11 -29.44
C LYS A 182 5.51 -11.48 -30.09
N ILE A 183 4.42 -12.07 -30.59
CA ILE A 183 4.51 -13.18 -31.54
C ILE A 183 4.91 -12.58 -32.89
N GLU A 184 6.23 -12.44 -33.09
CA GLU A 184 6.78 -12.29 -34.43
C GLU A 184 6.24 -13.42 -35.34
N PRO A 185 6.00 -13.15 -36.64
CA PRO A 185 5.53 -14.18 -37.56
C PRO A 185 6.49 -15.37 -37.53
N LEU A 186 5.96 -16.60 -37.58
CA LEU A 186 6.76 -17.84 -37.51
C LEU A 186 7.97 -17.75 -38.45
N SER A 187 9.13 -17.45 -37.87
CA SER A 187 10.37 -17.37 -38.63
C SER A 187 10.72 -18.76 -39.13
N SER A 188 11.14 -18.84 -40.38
CA SER A 188 11.07 -20.04 -41.19
C SER A 188 12.02 -21.14 -40.72
N GLY A 189 11.49 -22.15 -40.00
CA GLY A 189 11.84 -23.56 -40.16
C GLY A 189 13.32 -24.01 -40.02
N GLN A 190 14.23 -23.16 -39.53
CA GLN A 190 15.64 -23.48 -39.32
C GLN A 190 15.99 -23.45 -37.83
N PRO A 191 16.82 -24.39 -37.34
CA PRO A 191 17.23 -24.43 -35.93
C PRO A 191 18.10 -23.22 -35.57
N ALA A 192 17.98 -22.79 -34.30
CA ALA A 192 18.71 -21.62 -33.79
C ALA A 192 20.23 -21.80 -33.96
N GLY A 193 20.88 -20.80 -34.58
CA GLY A 193 22.33 -20.77 -34.79
C GLY A 193 22.78 -20.74 -36.26
N CYS A 194 21.93 -21.16 -37.21
CA CYS A 194 22.29 -21.21 -38.64
C CYS A 194 22.71 -19.84 -39.22
N GLU A 195 22.04 -18.76 -38.80
CA GLU A 195 22.32 -17.39 -39.21
C GLU A 195 23.73 -16.92 -38.77
N ASN A 196 24.15 -17.28 -37.55
CA ASN A 196 25.44 -16.88 -36.99
C ASN A 196 26.64 -17.63 -37.59
N VAL A 197 26.45 -18.78 -38.24
CA VAL A 197 27.55 -19.50 -38.92
C VAL A 197 28.22 -18.64 -39.98
N GLN A 198 27.45 -17.81 -40.70
CA GLN A 198 27.97 -16.97 -41.76
C GLN A 198 28.86 -15.84 -41.21
N ASN A 199 28.49 -15.27 -40.06
CA ASN A 199 29.28 -14.25 -39.36
C ASN A 199 30.54 -14.84 -38.70
N LEU A 200 30.47 -16.03 -38.10
CA LEU A 200 31.62 -16.65 -37.41
C LEU A 200 32.85 -16.83 -38.31
N TYR A 201 32.63 -17.24 -39.56
CA TYR A 201 33.69 -17.53 -40.52
C TYR A 201 33.95 -16.39 -41.52
N SER A 202 33.35 -15.21 -41.32
CA SER A 202 33.48 -14.03 -42.20
C SER A 202 34.91 -13.47 -42.31
N LYS A 203 35.75 -13.69 -41.30
CA LYS A 203 37.13 -13.18 -41.22
C LYS A 203 38.20 -14.13 -41.80
N LEU A 204 37.80 -15.31 -42.30
CA LEU A 204 38.70 -16.31 -42.87
C LEU A 204 38.73 -16.22 -44.41
N ARG A 205 39.85 -16.63 -45.02
CA ARG A 205 39.93 -16.73 -46.49
C ARG A 205 38.88 -17.74 -47.00
N PRO A 206 38.24 -17.49 -48.16
CA PRO A 206 37.13 -18.30 -48.65
C PRO A 206 37.48 -19.80 -48.78
N GLU A 207 38.69 -20.10 -49.25
CA GLU A 207 39.25 -21.47 -49.38
C GLU A 207 39.19 -22.29 -48.08
N VAL A 208 39.26 -21.63 -46.92
CA VAL A 208 39.21 -22.25 -45.58
C VAL A 208 37.83 -22.08 -44.95
N ALA A 209 37.15 -20.97 -45.22
CA ALA A 209 35.87 -20.63 -44.63
C ALA A 209 34.73 -21.54 -45.11
N GLU A 210 34.64 -21.86 -46.41
CA GLU A 210 33.53 -22.67 -46.95
C GLU A 210 33.45 -24.10 -46.36
N PRO A 211 34.52 -24.93 -46.34
CA PRO A 211 34.42 -26.27 -45.75
C PRO A 211 34.11 -26.26 -44.25
N LEU A 212 34.50 -25.20 -43.52
CA LEU A 212 34.15 -25.00 -42.11
C LEU A 212 32.68 -24.62 -41.94
N LYS A 213 32.15 -23.68 -42.74
CA LYS A 213 30.74 -23.30 -42.74
C LYS A 213 29.84 -24.50 -43.03
N GLU A 214 30.17 -25.31 -44.03
CA GLU A 214 29.35 -26.46 -44.44
C GLU A 214 29.35 -27.55 -43.38
N LYS A 215 30.50 -27.86 -42.78
CA LYS A 215 30.60 -28.79 -41.64
C LYS A 215 29.78 -28.32 -40.44
N MET A 216 29.80 -27.01 -40.14
CA MET A 216 29.04 -26.43 -39.03
C MET A 216 27.52 -26.42 -39.30
N ARG A 217 27.10 -26.05 -40.51
CA ARG A 217 25.68 -26.12 -40.95
C ARG A 217 25.13 -27.54 -40.83
N LYS A 218 25.88 -28.54 -41.32
CA LYS A 218 25.53 -29.95 -41.20
C LYS A 218 25.44 -30.43 -39.75
N SER A 219 26.34 -29.96 -38.88
CA SER A 219 26.33 -30.26 -37.44
C SER A 219 25.13 -29.66 -36.69
N LEU A 220 24.61 -28.53 -37.16
CA LEU A 220 23.48 -27.81 -36.54
C LEU A 220 22.12 -28.24 -37.13
N GLY A 221 22.09 -29.13 -38.13
CA GLY A 221 20.85 -29.51 -38.82
C GLY A 221 20.26 -28.40 -39.70
N CYS A 222 21.07 -27.41 -40.09
CA CYS A 222 20.67 -26.38 -41.04
C CYS A 222 20.42 -27.04 -42.41
N LYS A 223 19.20 -26.86 -42.94
CA LYS A 223 18.88 -27.14 -44.35
C LYS A 223 19.27 -25.94 -45.21
#